data_AF-A0A937BPZ3-F1
#
_entry.id   AF-A0A937BPZ3-F1
#
_cell.length_a   1.000
_cell.length_b   1.000
_cell.length_c   1.000
_cell.angle_alpha   90.00
_cell.angle_beta   90.00
_cell.angle_gamma   90.00
#
_symmetry.space_group_name_H-M   'P 1'
#
loop_
_entity.id
_entity.type
_entity.pdbx_description
1 polymer ?
#
loop_
_entity_poly.entity_id
_entity_poly.type
_entity_poly.pdbx_seq_one_letter_code
_entity_poly.pdbx_strand_id
1 'polypeptide(L)'
;MAEAGLWSFHGAGEPPALAPHGAVLAFASAPGYDPSQNLGKITWGSGPAILIARSRASIRPARSFKIGTAAAVLKDTTWNTRQSILCTRSWADLGNKKFGCWKRHGVLDFSGPVSSCNVYFYNLGRTAGPDLH
;
A
#
# COMPACT_ATOMS: atom_id res chain seq x y z
N MET A 1 -21.33 -8.77 5.74
CA MET A 1 -20.37 -8.07 6.62
C MET A 1 -19.20 -7.46 5.84
N ALA A 2 -18.60 -8.13 4.83
CA ALA A 2 -17.53 -7.55 4.01
C ALA A 2 -17.94 -6.26 3.26
N GLU A 3 -19.11 -6.25 2.61
CA GLU A 3 -19.55 -5.09 1.82
C GLU A 3 -19.93 -3.85 2.64
N ALA A 4 -20.20 -4.02 3.94
CA ALA A 4 -20.65 -2.94 4.81
C ALA A 4 -19.58 -1.84 4.98
N GLY A 5 -18.29 -2.20 4.89
CA GLY A 5 -17.18 -1.24 4.96
C GLY A 5 -16.93 -0.50 3.65
N LEU A 6 -17.40 -1.02 2.52
CA LEU A 6 -17.15 -0.46 1.19
C LEU A 6 -18.13 0.65 0.81
N TRP A 7 -19.33 0.66 1.38
CA TRP A 7 -20.40 1.59 1.02
C TRP A 7 -20.09 3.06 1.39
N SER A 8 -19.18 3.29 2.34
CA SER A 8 -18.72 4.63 2.72
C SER A 8 -17.72 5.24 1.72
N PHE A 9 -17.25 4.47 0.73
CA PHE A 9 -16.20 4.89 -0.20
C PHE A 9 -16.60 4.56 -1.65
N HIS A 10 -17.08 5.58 -2.39
CA HIS A 10 -17.38 5.43 -3.81
C HIS A 10 -16.13 4.98 -4.60
N GLY A 11 -16.19 3.79 -5.19
CA GLY A 11 -15.11 3.21 -5.99
C GLY A 11 -14.03 2.46 -5.21
N ALA A 12 -14.36 1.92 -4.02
CA ALA A 12 -13.46 1.11 -3.22
C ALA A 12 -13.50 -0.40 -3.57
N GLY A 13 -12.37 -1.08 -3.43
CA GLY A 13 -12.29 -2.54 -3.39
C GLY A 13 -11.64 -2.97 -2.08
N GLU A 14 -12.08 -4.08 -1.51
CA GLU A 14 -11.45 -4.67 -0.34
C GLU A 14 -10.47 -5.75 -0.80
N PRO A 15 -9.25 -5.84 -0.25
CA PRO A 15 -8.39 -6.99 -0.51
C PRO A 15 -9.09 -8.29 -0.06
N PRO A 16 -8.77 -9.44 -0.69
CA PRO A 16 -9.33 -10.72 -0.29
C PRO A 16 -9.05 -11.00 1.18
N ALA A 17 -10.08 -11.40 1.93
CA ALA A 17 -9.88 -11.96 3.26
C ALA A 17 -9.44 -13.42 3.10
N LEU A 18 -8.32 -13.81 3.72
CA LEU A 18 -7.76 -15.15 3.61
C LEU A 18 -7.80 -15.88 4.96
N ALA A 19 -8.15 -17.15 4.93
CA ALA A 19 -7.94 -18.07 6.04
C ALA A 19 -6.44 -18.44 6.15
N PRO A 20 -5.97 -18.90 7.33
CA PRO A 20 -4.58 -19.31 7.52
C PRO A 20 -4.08 -20.40 6.56
N HIS A 21 -5.00 -21.19 5.98
CA HIS A 21 -4.72 -22.23 5.00
C HIS A 21 -4.89 -21.77 3.54
N GLY A 22 -5.00 -20.46 3.30
CA GLY A 22 -5.07 -19.88 1.95
C GLY A 22 -6.45 -19.87 1.30
N ALA A 23 -7.51 -20.33 1.98
CA ALA A 23 -8.88 -20.20 1.47
C ALA A 23 -9.33 -18.74 1.47
N VAL A 24 -10.01 -18.30 0.41
CA VAL A 24 -10.61 -16.96 0.34
C VAL A 24 -11.93 -16.97 1.09
N LEU A 25 -12.00 -16.20 2.17
CA LEU A 25 -13.17 -16.06 3.04
C LEU A 25 -14.16 -15.00 2.54
N ALA A 26 -13.65 -13.98 1.86
CA ALA A 26 -14.47 -12.91 1.28
C ALA A 26 -13.75 -12.24 0.11
N PHE A 27 -14.52 -11.80 -0.87
CA PHE A 27 -14.04 -11.11 -2.06
C PHE A 27 -15.07 -10.07 -2.52
N ALA A 28 -14.82 -8.79 -2.26
CA ALA A 28 -15.82 -7.73 -2.45
C ALA A 28 -15.27 -6.52 -3.21
N SER A 29 -16.15 -5.86 -3.98
CA SER A 29 -15.84 -4.68 -4.78
C SER A 29 -17.04 -3.75 -4.81
N ALA A 30 -16.81 -2.44 -4.67
CA ALA A 30 -17.84 -1.41 -4.70
C ALA A 30 -17.55 -0.31 -5.74
N PRO A 31 -18.59 0.27 -6.37
CA PRO A 31 -19.98 -0.21 -6.35
C PRO A 31 -20.11 -1.60 -7.00
N GLY A 32 -21.00 -2.43 -6.46
CA GLY A 32 -21.39 -3.72 -7.02
C GLY A 32 -22.61 -3.58 -7.93
N TYR A 33 -22.97 -4.64 -8.65
CA TYR A 33 -24.17 -4.71 -9.50
C TYR A 33 -24.98 -5.96 -9.19
N ASP A 34 -26.27 -5.95 -9.52
CA ASP A 34 -27.14 -7.13 -9.40
C ASP A 34 -26.90 -8.07 -10.60
N PRO A 35 -26.37 -9.29 -10.37
CA PRO A 35 -26.03 -10.21 -11.45
C PRO A 35 -27.27 -10.81 -12.14
N SER A 36 -28.46 -10.66 -11.57
CA SER A 36 -29.71 -11.06 -12.21
C SER A 36 -30.14 -10.10 -13.33
N GLN A 37 -29.55 -8.90 -13.38
CA GLN A 37 -29.87 -7.91 -14.41
C GLN A 37 -29.04 -8.13 -15.67
N ASN A 38 -29.63 -7.80 -16.82
CA ASN A 38 -28.92 -7.81 -18.10
C ASN A 38 -27.78 -6.77 -18.07
N LEU A 39 -26.60 -7.17 -18.55
CA LEU A 39 -25.40 -6.33 -18.73
C LEU A 39 -25.69 -5.00 -19.44
N GLY A 40 -26.61 -4.98 -20.40
CA GLY A 40 -27.05 -3.74 -21.04
C GLY A 40 -27.66 -2.77 -20.03
N LYS A 41 -28.61 -3.23 -19.20
CA LYS A 41 -29.26 -2.37 -18.19
C LYS A 41 -28.26 -1.86 -17.14
N ILE A 42 -27.31 -2.70 -16.74
CA ILE A 42 -26.25 -2.35 -15.78
C ILE A 42 -25.35 -1.25 -16.35
N THR A 43 -24.87 -1.44 -17.59
CA THR A 43 -23.90 -0.52 -18.22
C THR A 43 -24.52 0.79 -18.70
N TRP A 44 -25.79 0.79 -19.14
CA TRP A 44 -26.50 2.01 -19.52
C TRP A 44 -26.87 2.89 -18.33
N GLY A 45 -27.19 2.30 -17.17
CA GLY A 45 -27.56 3.05 -15.96
C GLY A 45 -26.36 3.53 -15.13
N SER A 46 -25.37 2.67 -14.92
CA SER A 46 -24.25 2.93 -13.99
C SER A 46 -22.88 3.09 -14.67
N GLY A 47 -22.82 2.94 -15.98
CA GLY A 47 -21.57 2.93 -16.75
C GLY A 47 -20.78 1.62 -16.62
N PRO A 48 -19.78 1.39 -17.50
CA PRO A 48 -19.02 0.14 -17.54
C PRO A 48 -18.12 -0.09 -16.31
N ALA A 49 -17.80 0.96 -15.54
CA ALA A 49 -16.88 0.90 -14.40
C ALA A 49 -17.41 0.12 -13.20
N ILE A 50 -18.71 -0.21 -13.18
CA ILE A 50 -19.34 -1.06 -12.15
C ILE A 50 -18.98 -2.55 -12.33
N LEU A 51 -18.58 -2.95 -13.54
CA LEU A 51 -18.16 -4.32 -13.85
C LEU A 51 -16.71 -4.62 -13.44
N ILE A 52 -15.97 -3.60 -13.01
CA ILE A 52 -14.57 -3.75 -12.60
C ILE A 52 -14.51 -4.35 -11.20
N ALA A 53 -13.93 -5.55 -11.09
CA ALA A 53 -13.56 -6.15 -9.81
C ALA A 53 -12.33 -5.44 -9.24
N ARG A 54 -12.55 -4.38 -8.44
CA ARG A 54 -11.49 -3.52 -7.91
C ARG A 54 -10.54 -4.25 -6.95
N SER A 55 -11.01 -5.32 -6.32
CA SER A 55 -10.21 -6.25 -5.51
C SER A 55 -9.16 -7.03 -6.32
N ARG A 56 -9.27 -7.09 -7.65
CA ARG A 56 -8.22 -7.65 -8.57
C ARG A 56 -7.39 -6.57 -9.26
N ALA A 57 -7.75 -5.30 -9.10
CA ALA A 57 -7.11 -4.24 -9.86
C ALA A 57 -5.70 -3.96 -9.33
N SER A 58 -4.77 -3.70 -10.25
CA SER A 58 -3.44 -3.22 -9.90
C SER A 58 -3.53 -1.81 -9.33
N ILE A 59 -3.30 -1.68 -8.03
CA ILE A 59 -3.26 -0.39 -7.32
C ILE A 59 -1.80 -0.11 -6.96
N ARG A 60 -1.36 1.14 -7.10
CA ARG A 60 -0.02 1.54 -6.62
C ARG A 60 0.06 1.29 -5.11
N PRO A 61 0.91 0.36 -4.64
CA PRO A 61 1.05 0.13 -3.21
C PRO A 61 1.74 1.36 -2.63
N ALA A 62 1.00 2.10 -1.81
CA ALA A 62 1.51 3.29 -1.15
C ALA A 62 2.37 2.88 0.05
N ARG A 63 1.90 3.16 1.27
CA ARG A 63 2.63 2.84 2.50
C ARG A 63 2.78 1.32 2.75
N SER A 64 1.96 0.48 2.14
CA SER A 64 2.01 -0.98 2.29
C SER A 64 3.31 -1.60 1.76
N PHE A 65 3.90 -1.06 0.70
CA PHE A 65 5.16 -1.57 0.13
C PHE A 65 6.32 -1.52 1.13
N LYS A 66 6.27 -0.57 2.07
CA LYS A 66 7.29 -0.35 3.10
C LYS A 66 7.52 -1.57 4.00
N ILE A 67 6.47 -2.38 4.22
CA ILE A 67 6.58 -3.60 5.03
C ILE A 67 7.51 -4.60 4.32
N GLY A 68 7.29 -4.80 3.01
CA GLY A 68 8.15 -5.67 2.20
C GLY A 68 9.59 -5.18 2.15
N THR A 69 9.80 -3.87 1.95
CA THR A 69 11.15 -3.28 1.96
C THR A 69 11.85 -3.46 3.30
N ALA A 70 11.16 -3.25 4.43
CA ALA A 70 11.73 -3.45 5.76
C ALA A 70 12.10 -4.92 6.01
N ALA A 71 11.22 -5.85 5.62
CA ALA A 71 11.47 -7.28 5.79
C ALA A 71 12.66 -7.76 4.96
N ALA A 72 12.77 -7.33 3.70
CA ALA A 72 13.88 -7.70 2.82
C ALA A 72 15.22 -7.19 3.38
N VAL A 73 15.26 -5.96 3.87
CA VAL A 73 16.46 -5.33 4.43
C VAL A 73 16.90 -5.97 5.75
N LEU A 74 15.96 -6.45 6.56
CA LEU A 74 16.28 -7.24 7.75
C LEU A 74 16.91 -8.60 7.40
N LYS A 75 16.42 -9.25 6.34
CA LYS A 75 16.90 -10.56 5.90
C LYS A 75 18.32 -10.48 5.35
N ASP A 76 18.63 -9.44 4.57
CA ASP A 76 19.93 -9.28 3.91
C ASP A 76 21.03 -8.74 4.84
N THR A 77 20.72 -8.41 6.10
CA THR A 77 21.65 -7.84 7.11
C THR A 77 22.38 -6.55 6.70
N THR A 78 21.98 -5.94 5.59
CA THR A 78 22.60 -4.73 5.02
C THR A 78 22.31 -3.46 5.83
N TRP A 79 21.41 -3.54 6.81
CA TRP A 79 20.99 -2.39 7.62
C TRP A 79 21.18 -2.64 9.12
N ASN A 80 21.91 -1.73 9.77
CA ASN A 80 22.02 -1.70 11.21
C ASN A 80 20.71 -1.16 11.81
N THR A 81 19.93 -2.01 12.48
CA THR A 81 18.67 -1.63 13.11
C THR A 81 18.83 -0.66 14.30
N ARG A 82 20.05 -0.51 14.83
CA ARG A 82 20.35 0.44 15.91
C ARG A 82 20.71 1.83 15.40
N GLN A 83 20.84 2.02 14.09
CA GLN A 83 21.17 3.34 13.53
C GLN A 83 19.96 4.26 13.54
N SER A 84 20.20 5.53 13.83
CA SER A 84 19.17 6.55 13.90
C SER A 84 19.20 7.45 12.67
N ILE A 85 18.05 7.70 12.04
CA ILE A 85 17.90 8.62 10.91
C ILE A 85 17.17 9.88 11.35
N LEU A 86 17.69 11.05 10.95
CA LEU A 86 17.00 12.33 11.12
C LEU A 86 16.04 12.63 9.95
N CYS A 87 14.75 12.74 10.23
CA CYS A 87 13.74 13.17 9.27
C CYS A 87 13.38 14.66 9.44
N THR A 88 13.94 15.50 8.56
CA THR A 88 13.68 16.94 8.49
C THR A 88 12.52 17.35 7.56
N ARG A 89 11.59 16.41 7.25
CA ARG A 89 10.46 16.51 6.28
C ARG A 89 10.85 16.39 4.81
N SER A 90 12.11 16.53 4.44
CA SER A 90 12.57 16.28 3.07
C SER A 90 13.88 15.53 3.07
N TRP A 91 14.07 14.68 2.06
CA TRP A 91 15.30 13.97 1.78
C TRP A 91 15.88 14.49 0.46
N ALA A 92 17.17 14.86 0.45
CA ALA A 92 17.74 15.71 -0.60
C ALA A 92 18.69 14.97 -1.57
N ASP A 93 18.84 13.65 -1.45
CA ASP A 93 20.07 12.99 -1.90
C ASP A 93 19.91 12.12 -3.17
N LEU A 94 18.99 12.49 -4.06
CA LEU A 94 18.84 11.87 -5.39
C LEU A 94 18.87 12.95 -6.47
N GLY A 95 20.07 13.23 -7.01
CA GLY A 95 20.26 13.98 -8.26
C GLY A 95 19.54 15.32 -8.34
N ASN A 96 19.66 16.16 -7.30
CA ASN A 96 18.99 17.47 -7.16
C ASN A 96 17.46 17.44 -6.98
N LYS A 97 16.82 16.27 -6.85
CA LYS A 97 15.40 16.17 -6.46
C LYS A 97 15.25 16.01 -4.95
N LYS A 98 14.35 16.83 -4.39
CA LYS A 98 13.92 16.72 -2.98
C LYS A 98 12.70 15.80 -2.88
N PHE A 99 12.82 14.73 -2.12
CA PHE A 99 11.71 13.82 -1.84
C PHE A 99 11.06 14.15 -0.49
N GLY A 100 9.75 14.33 -0.50
CA GLY A 100 8.99 14.78 0.65
C GLY A 100 8.59 13.66 1.62
N CYS A 101 8.57 14.00 2.90
CA CYS A 101 7.82 13.30 3.94
C CYS A 101 6.55 14.07 4.25
N TRP A 102 5.52 13.35 4.69
CA TRP A 102 4.23 13.94 5.03
C TRP A 102 4.29 14.82 6.29
N LYS A 103 5.25 14.57 7.19
CA LYS A 103 5.57 15.45 8.33
C LYS A 103 7.05 15.38 8.72
N ARG A 104 7.46 16.27 9.63
CA ARG A 104 8.75 16.14 10.34
C ARG A 104 8.58 15.07 11.42
N HIS A 105 9.52 14.14 11.48
CA HIS A 105 9.49 13.03 12.45
C HIS A 105 10.64 13.07 13.45
N GLY A 106 11.63 13.95 13.25
CA GLY A 106 12.81 14.00 14.12
C GLY A 106 13.71 12.78 13.92
N VAL A 107 14.40 12.38 14.98
CA VAL A 107 15.30 11.23 14.99
C VAL A 107 14.46 9.95 15.15
N LEU A 108 14.66 8.99 14.26
CA LEU A 108 13.95 7.72 14.21
C LEU A 108 14.95 6.56 14.24
N ASP A 109 14.65 5.51 15.00
CA ASP A 109 15.36 4.22 15.00
C ASP A 109 14.55 3.15 14.23
N PHE A 110 15.08 1.92 14.12
CA PHE A 110 14.36 0.83 13.46
C PHE A 110 13.20 0.28 14.29
N SER A 111 13.22 0.44 15.62
CA SER A 111 12.16 -0.04 16.50
C SER A 111 10.81 0.63 16.21
N GLY A 112 10.84 1.79 15.54
CA GLY A 112 9.67 2.52 15.12
C GLY A 112 9.46 2.64 13.61
N PRO A 113 8.81 1.68 12.93
CA PRO A 113 7.97 1.95 11.76
C PRO A 113 6.81 2.93 12.05
N VAL A 114 6.66 3.34 13.33
CA VAL A 114 5.54 4.00 14.03
C VAL A 114 5.00 5.30 13.39
N SER A 115 5.55 5.75 12.27
CA SER A 115 5.01 6.92 11.59
C SER A 115 5.04 6.87 10.06
N SER A 116 5.33 5.71 9.44
CA SER A 116 5.40 5.61 7.97
C SER A 116 6.24 6.75 7.36
N CYS A 117 7.39 7.04 7.97
CA CYS A 117 8.26 8.13 7.55
C CYS A 117 8.90 7.82 6.19
N ASN A 118 8.58 8.58 5.14
CA ASN A 118 9.16 8.34 3.81
C ASN A 118 10.68 8.47 3.79
N VAL A 119 11.24 9.41 4.55
CA VAL A 119 12.69 9.67 4.63
C VAL A 119 13.45 8.47 5.15
N TYR A 120 12.89 7.77 6.14
CA TYR A 120 13.48 6.54 6.65
C TYR A 120 13.57 5.48 5.53
N PHE A 121 12.46 5.24 4.83
CA PHE A 121 12.39 4.27 3.74
C PHE A 121 13.21 4.66 2.50
N TYR A 122 13.46 5.95 2.25
CA TYR A 122 14.38 6.37 1.18
C TYR A 122 15.84 6.01 1.50
N ASN A 123 16.30 6.25 2.73
CA ASN A 123 17.64 5.83 3.15
C ASN A 123 17.76 4.30 3.17
N LEU A 124 16.70 3.63 3.63
CA LEU A 124 16.61 2.18 3.66
C LEU A 124 16.75 1.59 2.25
N GLY A 125 15.92 2.05 1.29
CA GLY A 125 15.96 1.59 -0.09
C GLY A 125 17.25 1.95 -0.83
N ARG A 126 17.87 3.11 -0.53
CA ARG A 126 19.17 3.46 -1.09
C ARG A 126 20.27 2.49 -0.67
N THR A 127 20.24 2.07 0.59
CA THR A 127 21.25 1.14 1.14
C THR A 127 21.04 -0.27 0.63
N ALA A 128 19.78 -0.67 0.50
CA ALA A 128 19.43 -1.98 0.01
C ALA A 128 19.70 -2.17 -1.49
N GLY A 129 19.57 -1.09 -2.27
CA GLY A 129 19.71 -1.14 -3.73
C GLY A 129 18.52 -1.84 -4.41
N PRO A 130 18.47 -1.79 -5.76
CA PRO A 130 17.43 -2.46 -6.54
C PRO A 130 17.58 -3.98 -6.57
N ASP A 131 18.77 -4.50 -6.27
CA ASP A 131 19.14 -5.93 -6.37
C ASP A 131 18.87 -6.70 -5.06
N LEU A 132 17.88 -6.28 -4.27
CA LEU A 132 17.42 -7.03 -3.08
C LEU A 132 16.86 -8.40 -3.50
N HIS A 133 17.40 -9.50 -2.95
CA HIS A 133 17.08 -10.90 -3.30
C HIS A 133 16.22 -11.67 -2.27
#